data_AF-A0A0M4K1R4-F1
#
_entry.id   AF-A0A0M4K1R4-F1
#
_cell.length_a   1.000
_cell.length_b   1.000
_cell.length_c   1.000
_cell.angle_alpha   90.00
_cell.angle_beta   90.00
_cell.angle_gamma   90.00
#
_symmetry.space_group_name_H-M   'P 1'
#
loop_
_entity.id
_entity.type
_entity.pdbx_description
1 polymer ?
#
loop_
_entity_poly.entity_id
_entity_poly.type
_entity_poly.pdbx_seq_one_letter_code
_entity_poly.pdbx_strand_id
1 'polypeptide(L)'
;MLKNFKGYELIEVETSVSEFVNKDKFTLMYLQETVFFPESAGQISDQGFIIFNNKEYKILGLAISEDKVVHKVELISDIKVGSLVKAKLDITHRQLVSQNHSAAHLLFDTLRELYPTSIGKGYFNDQNGLRMDMYIEQKISWSNIFELNNVVKQKMATNAKKEEFIVDAKTAKNKYNLAIEFNQKELEGDLRIVKFETASIQLCSGTHVDSLKEIEDFLITSYENKGSGIYRFYAKTKIEEINLAYQNFCQLEYKEVEQLILKYINQNKYGKDDNIEMMLNAWLHLTKKYSGLKEIKWEDYIKFKSLATDLKVQVPDFLIKIESKKKDELYKKYKDATPTLSGDYNLFSINESFLENKDLNFIADLILKNNDNSFVEVFDLESSIYLCKSNSKINALEKMTNHSHFEIKGGGNEKTAQGKIISKNSNSLLN
;
A
#
# COMPACT_ATOMS: atom_id res chain seq x y z
N MET A 1 -8.02 -23.52 26.34
CA MET A 1 -7.22 -24.49 25.55
C MET A 1 -8.15 -25.49 24.86
N LEU A 2 -7.78 -26.00 23.68
CA LEU A 2 -8.54 -27.05 22.98
C LEU A 2 -8.29 -28.41 23.67
N LYS A 3 -9.34 -29.14 24.04
CA LYS A 3 -9.21 -30.33 24.91
C LYS A 3 -8.56 -31.54 24.23
N ASN A 4 -8.76 -31.72 22.93
CA ASN A 4 -8.29 -32.88 22.15
C ASN A 4 -7.12 -32.57 21.21
N PHE A 5 -6.49 -31.41 21.36
CA PHE A 5 -5.46 -30.96 20.42
C PHE A 5 -4.07 -31.43 20.86
N LYS A 6 -3.39 -32.15 19.95
CA LYS A 6 -2.00 -32.64 20.09
C LYS A 6 -1.04 -31.95 19.12
N GLY A 7 -1.55 -31.06 18.29
CA GLY A 7 -0.80 -30.43 17.20
C GLY A 7 0.28 -29.43 17.62
N TYR A 8 0.47 -29.19 18.93
CA TYR A 8 1.64 -28.46 19.43
C TYR A 8 2.92 -29.32 19.40
N GLU A 9 2.78 -30.64 19.58
CA GLU A 9 3.90 -31.58 19.72
C GLU A 9 3.97 -32.55 18.54
N LEU A 10 2.82 -32.87 17.94
CA LEU A 10 2.69 -33.90 16.92
C LEU A 10 2.27 -33.29 15.57
N ILE A 11 2.86 -33.82 14.50
CA ILE A 11 2.49 -33.49 13.11
C ILE A 11 1.50 -34.50 12.50
N GLU A 12 1.39 -35.68 13.12
CA GLU A 12 0.43 -36.72 12.78
C GLU A 12 0.05 -37.52 14.03
N VAL A 13 -1.14 -38.12 14.02
CA VAL A 13 -1.62 -38.96 15.13
C VAL A 13 -2.53 -40.07 14.60
N GLU A 14 -2.35 -41.29 15.11
CA GLU A 14 -3.34 -42.36 14.96
C GLU A 14 -4.42 -42.17 16.03
N THR A 15 -5.68 -42.09 15.60
CA THR A 15 -6.81 -41.76 16.48
C THR A 15 -8.07 -42.47 16.02
N SER A 16 -9.18 -42.27 16.75
CA SER A 16 -10.48 -42.82 16.37
C SER A 16 -11.53 -41.72 16.18
N VAL A 17 -12.48 -41.99 15.30
CA VAL A 17 -13.65 -41.14 15.09
C VAL A 17 -14.59 -41.28 16.28
N SER A 18 -14.84 -40.19 17.01
CA SER A 18 -15.76 -40.18 18.15
C SER A 18 -17.20 -39.96 17.71
N GLU A 19 -17.41 -39.07 16.74
CA GLU A 19 -18.71 -38.72 16.19
C GLU A 19 -18.54 -38.31 14.73
N PHE A 20 -19.55 -38.58 13.88
CA PHE A 20 -19.54 -38.10 12.50
C PHE A 20 -20.95 -37.90 11.94
N VAL A 21 -21.05 -37.08 10.90
CA VAL A 21 -22.24 -36.91 10.08
C VAL A 21 -21.80 -36.82 8.62
N ASN A 22 -22.25 -37.77 7.79
CA ASN A 22 -22.10 -37.68 6.35
C ASN A 22 -23.12 -36.70 5.77
N LYS A 23 -22.65 -35.78 4.93
CA LYS A 23 -23.44 -34.87 4.09
C LYS A 23 -23.20 -35.24 2.63
N ASP A 24 -23.99 -34.69 1.71
CA ASP A 24 -23.96 -35.07 0.29
C ASP A 24 -22.57 -35.01 -0.36
N LYS A 25 -21.70 -34.10 0.09
CA LYS A 25 -20.37 -33.86 -0.52
C LYS A 25 -19.19 -33.96 0.46
N PHE A 26 -19.44 -34.14 1.75
CA PHE A 26 -18.39 -34.10 2.77
C PHE A 26 -18.82 -34.83 4.05
N THR A 27 -17.85 -35.17 4.89
CA THR A 27 -18.09 -35.71 6.23
C THR A 27 -17.71 -34.65 7.27
N LEU A 28 -18.60 -34.42 8.24
CA LEU A 28 -18.25 -33.72 9.47
C LEU A 28 -17.87 -34.75 10.52
N MET A 29 -16.76 -34.57 11.22
CA MET A 29 -16.36 -35.51 12.27
C MET A 29 -15.60 -34.88 13.42
N TYR A 30 -15.74 -35.51 14.58
CA TYR A 30 -14.87 -35.33 15.73
C TYR A 30 -13.91 -36.50 15.84
N LEU A 31 -12.68 -36.20 16.24
CA LEU A 31 -11.64 -37.18 16.54
C LEU A 31 -11.38 -37.18 18.05
N GLN A 32 -11.02 -38.34 18.60
CA GLN A 32 -10.59 -38.42 20.00
C GLN A 32 -9.37 -37.53 20.28
N GLU A 33 -8.43 -37.49 19.34
CA GLU A 33 -7.28 -36.60 19.35
C GLU A 33 -7.07 -36.02 17.95
N THR A 34 -6.59 -34.78 17.85
CA THR A 34 -6.35 -34.13 16.55
C THR A 34 -5.06 -33.32 16.56
N VAL A 35 -4.37 -33.31 15.43
CA VAL A 35 -3.21 -32.45 15.17
C VAL A 35 -3.60 -31.13 14.50
N PHE A 36 -4.85 -30.98 14.07
CA PHE A 36 -5.33 -29.82 13.30
C PHE A 36 -5.78 -28.67 14.20
N PHE A 37 -5.17 -27.51 14.02
CA PHE A 37 -5.51 -26.26 14.69
C PHE A 37 -6.58 -25.54 13.86
N PRO A 38 -7.76 -25.22 14.45
CA PRO A 38 -8.80 -24.48 13.78
C PRO A 38 -8.44 -22.99 13.65
N GLU A 39 -9.15 -22.26 12.78
CA GLU A 39 -8.96 -20.81 12.67
C GLU A 39 -9.31 -20.13 14.00
N SER A 40 -8.30 -19.51 14.63
CA SER A 40 -8.41 -18.90 15.96
C SER A 40 -7.13 -18.10 16.27
N ALA A 41 -7.16 -17.22 17.28
CA ALA A 41 -6.02 -16.41 17.71
C ALA A 41 -5.36 -15.60 16.56
N GLY A 42 -6.15 -15.19 15.56
CA GLY A 42 -5.65 -14.51 14.36
C GLY A 42 -4.90 -15.42 13.39
N GLN A 43 -4.88 -16.74 13.59
CA GLN A 43 -4.24 -17.73 12.72
C GLN A 43 -5.27 -18.45 11.85
N ILE A 44 -4.96 -18.66 10.57
CA ILE A 44 -5.78 -19.51 9.69
C ILE A 44 -5.75 -20.99 10.11
N SER A 45 -6.80 -21.73 9.76
CA SER A 45 -6.90 -23.15 10.02
C SER A 45 -5.82 -23.97 9.32
N ASP A 46 -5.46 -25.10 9.93
CA ASP A 46 -4.57 -26.07 9.29
C ASP A 46 -5.18 -26.79 8.10
N GLN A 47 -4.28 -27.28 7.27
CA GLN A 47 -4.57 -28.14 6.15
C GLN A 47 -3.90 -29.51 6.35
N GLY A 48 -4.37 -30.50 5.60
CA GLY A 48 -3.83 -31.85 5.60
C GLY A 48 -4.89 -32.87 5.27
N PHE A 49 -4.72 -34.08 5.82
CA PHE A 49 -5.48 -35.25 5.40
C PHE A 49 -5.91 -36.13 6.58
N ILE A 50 -7.07 -36.76 6.43
CA ILE A 50 -7.44 -37.96 7.19
C ILE A 50 -7.12 -39.17 6.31
N ILE A 51 -6.32 -40.09 6.83
CA ILE A 51 -6.00 -41.35 6.17
C ILE A 51 -6.89 -42.44 6.78
N PHE A 52 -7.70 -43.07 5.95
CA PHE A 52 -8.58 -44.17 6.31
C PHE A 52 -8.56 -45.24 5.22
N ASN A 53 -8.37 -46.52 5.59
CA ASN A 53 -8.26 -47.63 4.64
C ASN A 53 -7.23 -47.37 3.51
N ASN A 54 -6.05 -46.82 3.86
CA ASN A 54 -4.99 -46.43 2.93
C ASN A 54 -5.39 -45.41 1.84
N LYS A 55 -6.47 -44.65 2.07
CA LYS A 55 -6.88 -43.52 1.23
C LYS A 55 -6.77 -42.22 2.00
N GLU A 56 -6.29 -41.19 1.32
CA GLU A 56 -6.22 -39.82 1.84
C GLU A 56 -7.51 -39.06 1.51
N TYR A 57 -8.07 -38.40 2.51
CA TYR A 57 -9.23 -37.52 2.39
C TYR A 57 -8.85 -36.14 2.90
N LYS A 58 -9.00 -35.13 2.04
CA LYS A 58 -8.55 -33.76 2.34
C LYS A 58 -9.40 -33.10 3.43
N ILE A 59 -8.75 -32.37 4.33
CA ILE A 59 -9.42 -31.40 5.20
C ILE A 59 -9.90 -30.21 4.36
N LEU A 60 -11.21 -29.97 4.40
CA LEU A 60 -11.90 -28.89 3.68
C LEU A 60 -12.21 -27.70 4.59
N GLY A 61 -12.09 -27.86 5.91
CA GLY A 61 -12.30 -26.80 6.89
C GLY A 61 -12.32 -27.34 8.32
N LEU A 62 -12.08 -26.43 9.27
CA LEU A 62 -12.08 -26.72 10.70
C LEU A 62 -12.95 -25.70 11.42
N ALA A 63 -13.67 -26.13 12.44
CA ALA A 63 -14.44 -25.24 13.32
C ALA A 63 -14.27 -25.66 14.77
N ILE A 64 -14.63 -24.76 15.69
CA ILE A 64 -14.66 -25.06 17.13
C ILE A 64 -16.11 -25.22 17.56
N SER A 65 -16.40 -26.31 18.27
CA SER A 65 -17.67 -26.53 18.95
C SER A 65 -17.40 -27.20 20.29
N GLU A 66 -17.94 -26.63 21.38
CA GLU A 66 -17.76 -27.16 22.75
C GLU A 66 -16.29 -27.46 23.13
N ASP A 67 -15.38 -26.53 22.80
CA ASP A 67 -13.93 -26.65 23.02
C ASP A 67 -13.24 -27.84 22.30
N LYS A 68 -13.91 -28.44 21.31
CA LYS A 68 -13.39 -29.47 20.42
C LYS A 68 -13.32 -28.98 18.98
N VAL A 69 -12.42 -29.58 18.21
CA VAL A 69 -12.28 -29.33 16.76
C VAL A 69 -13.26 -30.21 15.98
N VAL A 70 -14.08 -29.55 15.16
CA VAL A 70 -14.92 -30.17 14.13
C VAL A 70 -14.14 -30.19 12.82
N HIS A 71 -14.02 -31.36 12.20
CA HIS A 71 -13.32 -31.54 10.94
C HIS A 71 -14.33 -31.68 9.81
N LYS A 72 -14.27 -30.77 8.83
CA LYS A 72 -14.95 -30.94 7.55
C LYS A 72 -13.96 -31.59 6.60
N VAL A 73 -14.26 -32.81 6.16
CA VAL A 73 -13.37 -33.65 5.36
C VAL A 73 -14.08 -34.05 4.07
N GLU A 74 -13.36 -34.36 3.00
CA GLU A 74 -13.94 -35.07 1.85
C GLU A 74 -14.80 -36.26 2.29
N LEU A 75 -15.83 -36.59 1.51
CA LEU A 75 -16.82 -37.59 1.90
C LEU A 75 -16.17 -38.97 2.10
N ILE A 76 -16.29 -39.51 3.32
CA ILE A 76 -15.90 -40.89 3.67
C ILE A 76 -17.18 -41.69 3.93
N SER A 77 -17.69 -42.36 2.88
CA SER A 77 -19.01 -43.00 2.93
C SER A 77 -19.10 -44.16 3.93
N ASP A 78 -18.00 -44.86 4.19
CA ASP A 78 -17.91 -46.08 4.99
C ASP A 78 -17.36 -45.84 6.41
N ILE A 79 -17.18 -44.59 6.83
CA ILE A 79 -16.70 -44.25 8.18
C ILE A 79 -17.75 -44.62 9.25
N LYS A 80 -17.28 -45.02 10.43
CA LYS A 80 -18.12 -45.34 11.59
C LYS A 80 -17.53 -44.75 12.86
N VAL A 81 -18.34 -44.60 13.90
CA VAL A 81 -17.84 -44.33 15.24
C VAL A 81 -16.89 -45.46 15.65
N GLY A 82 -15.72 -45.10 16.19
CA GLY A 82 -14.65 -46.03 16.54
C GLY A 82 -13.72 -46.42 15.38
N SER A 83 -13.98 -45.98 14.14
CA SER A 83 -13.04 -46.17 13.02
C SER A 83 -11.68 -45.59 13.37
N LEU A 84 -10.63 -46.40 13.23
CA LEU A 84 -9.25 -45.96 13.36
C LEU A 84 -8.84 -45.20 12.09
N VAL A 85 -8.30 -44.00 12.28
CA VAL A 85 -7.83 -43.11 11.22
C VAL A 85 -6.49 -42.52 11.61
N LYS A 86 -5.71 -42.09 10.62
CA LYS A 86 -4.51 -41.29 10.85
C LYS A 86 -4.75 -39.86 10.40
N ALA A 87 -4.67 -38.91 11.32
CA ALA A 87 -4.73 -37.48 11.03
C ALA A 87 -3.32 -36.96 10.75
N LYS A 88 -3.10 -36.31 9.61
CA LYS A 88 -1.77 -35.87 9.16
C LYS A 88 -1.81 -34.43 8.63
N LEU A 89 -0.94 -33.56 9.16
CA LEU A 89 -0.82 -32.17 8.73
C LEU A 89 -0.14 -32.01 7.37
N ASP A 90 -0.51 -30.93 6.67
CA ASP A 90 0.40 -30.27 5.74
C ASP A 90 1.44 -29.48 6.54
N ILE A 91 2.65 -30.05 6.63
CA ILE A 91 3.75 -29.50 7.44
C ILE A 91 4.21 -28.16 6.87
N THR A 92 4.29 -28.02 5.55
CA THR A 92 4.76 -26.79 4.90
C THR A 92 3.78 -25.65 5.17
N HIS A 93 2.48 -25.90 5.04
CA HIS A 93 1.45 -24.92 5.43
C HIS A 93 1.59 -24.50 6.89
N ARG A 94 1.65 -25.48 7.82
CA ARG A 94 1.78 -25.20 9.26
C ARG A 94 3.02 -24.39 9.60
N GLN A 95 4.17 -24.71 8.99
CA GLN A 95 5.43 -24.02 9.23
C GLN A 95 5.33 -22.54 8.81
N LEU A 96 4.86 -22.26 7.59
CA LEU A 96 4.70 -20.89 7.11
C LEU A 96 3.75 -20.07 7.99
N VAL A 97 2.61 -20.65 8.36
CA VAL A 97 1.64 -20.02 9.26
C VAL A 97 2.27 -19.74 10.63
N SER A 98 3.03 -20.68 11.19
CA SER A 98 3.67 -20.53 12.50
C SER A 98 4.81 -19.51 12.48
N GLN A 99 5.55 -19.40 11.38
CA GLN A 99 6.55 -18.34 11.17
C GLN A 99 5.87 -16.96 11.16
N ASN A 100 4.82 -16.80 10.37
CA ASN A 100 4.06 -15.54 10.30
C ASN A 100 3.41 -15.19 11.65
N HIS A 101 2.88 -16.18 12.38
CA HIS A 101 2.32 -15.95 13.72
C HIS A 101 3.40 -15.49 14.71
N SER A 102 4.54 -16.17 14.78
CA SER A 102 5.64 -15.74 15.65
C SER A 102 6.19 -14.37 15.25
N ALA A 103 6.29 -14.06 13.96
CA ALA A 103 6.67 -12.72 13.51
C ALA A 103 5.63 -11.65 13.89
N ALA A 104 4.34 -12.00 13.92
CA ALA A 104 3.29 -11.09 14.39
C ALA A 104 3.47 -10.78 15.88
N HIS A 105 3.89 -11.75 16.70
CA HIS A 105 4.23 -11.49 18.10
C HIS A 105 5.39 -10.49 18.23
N LEU A 106 6.48 -10.71 17.48
CA LEU A 106 7.63 -9.79 17.50
C LEU A 106 7.22 -8.37 17.09
N LEU A 107 6.43 -8.25 16.01
CA LEU A 107 5.93 -6.96 15.53
C LEU A 107 5.04 -6.27 16.58
N PHE A 108 4.13 -7.02 17.21
CA PHE A 108 3.22 -6.46 18.23
C PHE A 108 4.00 -5.90 19.42
N ASP A 109 4.96 -6.67 19.96
CA ASP A 109 5.74 -6.24 21.12
C ASP A 109 6.65 -5.06 20.75
N THR A 110 7.26 -5.07 19.56
CA THR A 110 8.03 -3.93 19.06
C THR A 110 7.17 -2.67 18.88
N LEU A 111 5.94 -2.79 18.38
CA LEU A 111 5.02 -1.65 18.29
C LEU A 111 4.63 -1.13 19.67
N ARG A 112 4.43 -2.02 20.65
CA ARG A 112 4.16 -1.65 22.04
C ARG A 112 5.35 -0.98 22.72
N GLU A 113 6.59 -1.38 22.39
CA GLU A 113 7.82 -0.77 22.91
C GLU A 113 8.02 0.64 22.35
N LEU A 114 7.91 0.82 21.02
CA LEU A 114 8.11 2.11 20.37
C LEU A 114 6.92 3.06 20.54
N TYR A 115 5.70 2.50 20.65
CA TYR A 115 4.46 3.24 20.84
C TYR A 115 3.69 2.65 22.05
N PRO A 116 4.04 3.02 23.30
CA PRO A 116 3.46 2.43 24.50
C PRO A 116 1.95 2.61 24.67
N THR A 117 1.36 3.61 24.01
CA THR A 117 -0.09 3.86 23.99
C THR A 117 -0.80 3.09 22.87
N SER A 118 -0.09 2.29 22.08
CA SER A 118 -0.67 1.52 20.99
C SER A 118 -1.56 0.39 21.49
N ILE A 119 -2.64 0.14 20.74
CA ILE A 119 -3.67 -0.86 21.09
C ILE A 119 -3.94 -1.73 19.87
N GLY A 120 -3.86 -3.05 20.03
CA GLY A 120 -4.25 -4.00 18.99
C GLY A 120 -5.74 -3.97 18.68
N LYS A 121 -6.07 -3.98 17.38
CA LYS A 121 -7.45 -3.95 16.87
C LYS A 121 -7.81 -5.18 16.02
N GLY A 122 -6.81 -5.91 15.51
CA GLY A 122 -7.06 -7.14 14.76
C GLY A 122 -5.77 -7.76 14.23
N TYR A 123 -5.78 -9.09 14.10
CA TYR A 123 -4.63 -9.88 13.67
C TYR A 123 -5.09 -10.93 12.67
N PHE A 124 -4.26 -11.22 11.67
CA PHE A 124 -4.51 -12.27 10.69
C PHE A 124 -3.18 -12.79 10.14
N ASN A 125 -2.95 -14.09 10.25
CA ASN A 125 -1.73 -14.79 9.90
C ASN A 125 -2.10 -16.00 9.04
N ASP A 126 -1.58 -16.04 7.81
CA ASP A 126 -1.73 -17.16 6.89
C ASP A 126 -0.37 -17.63 6.38
N GLN A 127 -0.34 -18.53 5.40
CA GLN A 127 0.92 -19.02 4.82
C GLN A 127 1.64 -17.98 3.94
N ASN A 128 0.98 -16.88 3.57
CA ASN A 128 1.51 -15.85 2.66
C ASN A 128 2.07 -14.64 3.41
N GLY A 129 1.65 -14.43 4.66
CA GLY A 129 2.13 -13.34 5.51
C GLY A 129 1.29 -13.12 6.75
N LEU A 130 1.43 -11.91 7.29
CA LEU A 130 0.66 -11.43 8.43
C LEU A 130 0.10 -10.02 8.17
N ARG A 131 -1.02 -9.76 8.83
CA ARG A 131 -1.71 -8.47 8.85
C ARG A 131 -2.05 -8.11 10.29
N MET A 132 -1.74 -6.88 10.68
CA MET A 132 -2.00 -6.37 12.02
C MET A 132 -2.61 -4.97 11.97
N ASP A 133 -3.71 -4.79 12.70
CA ASP A 133 -4.34 -3.48 12.90
C ASP A 133 -3.98 -2.97 14.29
N MET A 134 -3.38 -1.79 14.37
CA MET A 134 -3.02 -1.12 15.62
C MET A 134 -3.58 0.28 15.65
N TYR A 135 -4.19 0.68 16.75
CA TYR A 135 -4.36 2.08 17.08
C TYR A 135 -3.02 2.65 17.52
N ILE A 136 -2.56 3.73 16.88
CA ILE A 136 -1.36 4.48 17.19
C ILE A 136 -1.71 5.96 17.03
N GLU A 137 -1.50 6.74 18.09
CA GLU A 137 -1.84 8.18 18.09
C GLU A 137 -0.92 8.97 17.16
N GLN A 138 0.36 8.60 17.10
CA GLN A 138 1.35 9.28 16.28
C GLN A 138 1.16 8.97 14.78
N LYS A 139 1.58 9.92 13.93
CA LYS A 139 1.63 9.69 12.49
C LYS A 139 2.75 8.70 12.14
N ILE A 140 2.42 7.63 11.42
CA ILE A 140 3.41 6.66 10.94
C ILE A 140 3.96 7.07 9.56
N SER A 141 5.28 7.09 9.45
CA SER A 141 6.04 7.32 8.22
C SER A 141 6.85 6.09 7.80
N TRP A 142 7.37 6.06 6.57
CA TRP A 142 8.29 5.00 6.13
C TRP A 142 9.58 4.93 6.94
N SER A 143 10.04 6.04 7.54
CA SER A 143 11.14 6.05 8.51
C SER A 143 10.80 5.22 9.76
N ASN A 144 9.57 5.36 10.27
CA ASN A 144 9.11 4.52 11.38
C ASN A 144 9.00 3.05 10.96
N ILE A 145 8.55 2.76 9.75
CA ILE A 145 8.53 1.38 9.22
C ILE A 145 9.95 0.80 9.12
N PHE A 146 10.95 1.61 8.76
CA PHE A 146 12.35 1.19 8.77
C PHE A 146 12.82 0.79 10.17
N GLU A 147 12.54 1.63 11.17
CA GLU A 147 12.87 1.36 12.57
C GLU A 147 12.17 0.09 13.09
N LEU A 148 10.87 -0.05 12.83
CA LEU A 148 10.09 -1.24 13.21
C LEU A 148 10.69 -2.53 12.63
N ASN A 149 11.00 -2.54 11.33
CA ASN A 149 11.64 -3.68 10.69
C ASN A 149 13.00 -4.00 11.32
N ASN A 150 13.83 -2.99 11.59
CA ASN A 150 15.13 -3.17 12.22
C ASN A 150 15.00 -3.84 13.59
N VAL A 151 14.12 -3.34 14.45
CA VAL A 151 13.95 -3.88 15.80
C VAL A 151 13.41 -5.31 15.75
N VAL A 152 12.45 -5.62 14.86
CA VAL A 152 11.96 -7.00 14.68
C VAL A 152 13.08 -7.93 14.19
N LYS A 153 13.89 -7.50 13.22
CA LYS A 153 15.03 -8.30 12.74
C LYS A 153 16.11 -8.50 13.81
N GLN A 154 16.37 -7.49 14.64
CA GLN A 154 17.28 -7.62 15.79
C GLN A 154 16.75 -8.65 16.79
N LYS A 155 15.44 -8.63 17.08
CA LYS A 155 14.78 -9.64 17.90
C LYS A 155 14.91 -11.04 17.30
N MET A 156 14.69 -11.20 15.99
CA MET A 156 14.86 -12.48 15.29
C MET A 156 16.31 -13.00 15.38
N ALA A 157 17.29 -12.11 15.22
CA ALA A 157 18.72 -12.46 15.22
C ALA A 157 19.22 -13.03 16.56
N THR A 158 18.46 -12.89 17.64
CA THR A 158 18.74 -13.56 18.93
C THR A 158 18.66 -15.08 18.82
N ASN A 159 17.94 -15.61 17.82
CA ASN A 159 17.61 -17.04 17.69
C ASN A 159 16.92 -17.63 18.93
N ALA A 160 16.26 -16.77 19.72
CA ALA A 160 15.60 -17.16 20.97
C ALA A 160 14.72 -18.40 20.76
N LYS A 161 14.81 -19.33 21.71
CA LYS A 161 13.95 -20.52 21.73
C LYS A 161 12.60 -20.19 22.33
N LYS A 162 11.57 -20.88 21.86
CA LYS A 162 10.22 -20.80 22.41
C LYS A 162 10.20 -21.45 23.80
N GLU A 163 9.63 -20.73 24.75
CA GLU A 163 9.22 -21.21 26.07
C GLU A 163 7.69 -21.13 26.15
N GLU A 164 7.06 -22.16 26.71
CA GLU A 164 5.60 -22.24 26.85
C GLU A 164 5.22 -22.51 28.30
N PHE A 165 4.22 -21.79 28.81
CA PHE A 165 3.74 -21.95 30.17
C PHE A 165 2.21 -22.03 30.20
N ILE A 166 1.68 -22.93 31.01
CA ILE A 166 0.26 -22.95 31.38
C ILE A 166 0.13 -22.34 32.77
N VAL A 167 -0.65 -21.28 32.90
CA VAL A 167 -0.78 -20.50 34.12
C VAL A 167 -2.22 -20.03 34.34
N ASP A 168 -2.57 -19.70 35.58
CA ASP A 168 -3.81 -18.98 35.87
C ASP A 168 -3.71 -17.48 35.55
N ALA A 169 -4.86 -16.81 35.49
CA ALA A 169 -4.96 -15.37 35.23
C ALA A 169 -4.17 -14.51 36.24
N LYS A 170 -4.12 -14.94 37.51
CA LYS A 170 -3.39 -14.22 38.57
C LYS A 170 -1.89 -14.24 38.31
N THR A 171 -1.35 -15.38 37.90
CA THR A 171 0.05 -15.59 37.59
C THR A 171 0.45 -14.87 36.30
N ALA A 172 -0.38 -14.95 35.24
CA ALA A 172 -0.18 -14.18 34.01
C ALA A 172 -0.06 -12.68 34.30
N LYS A 173 -0.98 -12.13 35.10
CA LYS A 173 -0.97 -10.72 35.49
C LYS A 173 0.22 -10.34 36.37
N ASN A 174 0.42 -11.06 37.48
CA ASN A 174 1.35 -10.61 38.52
C ASN A 174 2.81 -10.97 38.23
N LYS A 175 3.07 -12.14 37.64
CA LYS A 175 4.43 -12.63 37.39
C LYS A 175 4.96 -12.19 36.03
N TYR A 176 4.10 -12.18 35.01
CA TYR A 176 4.50 -11.91 33.63
C TYR A 176 4.03 -10.53 33.12
N ASN A 177 3.31 -9.77 33.94
CA ASN A 177 2.74 -8.46 33.58
C ASN A 177 1.86 -8.51 32.30
N LEU A 178 1.16 -9.63 32.10
CA LEU A 178 0.26 -9.84 30.97
C LEU A 178 -1.18 -9.60 31.43
N ALA A 179 -1.73 -8.42 31.13
CA ALA A 179 -3.15 -8.12 31.36
C ALA A 179 -3.60 -6.90 30.53
N ILE A 180 -4.70 -7.03 29.77
CA ILE A 180 -5.48 -5.85 29.34
C ILE A 180 -6.95 -5.99 29.75
N GLU A 181 -7.60 -7.15 29.60
CA GLU A 181 -8.95 -7.42 30.16
C GLU A 181 -9.25 -8.92 30.02
N PHE A 182 -9.27 -9.69 31.12
CA PHE A 182 -9.66 -11.10 31.07
C PHE A 182 -11.17 -11.25 31.08
N ASN A 183 -11.71 -12.09 30.19
CA ASN A 183 -13.11 -12.49 30.25
C ASN A 183 -13.33 -13.60 31.31
N GLN A 184 -14.59 -13.95 31.57
CA GLN A 184 -14.93 -14.93 32.60
C GLN A 184 -14.26 -16.31 32.36
N LYS A 185 -14.20 -16.77 31.11
CA LYS A 185 -13.55 -18.04 30.76
C LYS A 185 -12.04 -18.01 30.99
N GLU A 186 -11.40 -16.87 30.79
CA GLU A 186 -9.97 -16.67 31.05
C GLU A 186 -9.65 -16.54 32.53
N LEU A 187 -10.56 -15.96 33.32
CA LEU A 187 -10.43 -15.85 34.78
C LEU A 187 -10.55 -17.21 35.48
N GLU A 188 -11.40 -18.09 34.95
CA GLU A 188 -11.70 -19.40 35.53
C GLU A 188 -10.87 -20.54 34.90
N GLY A 189 -10.15 -20.28 33.81
CA GLY A 189 -9.46 -21.29 33.01
C GLY A 189 -7.93 -21.11 32.93
N ASP A 190 -7.29 -22.14 32.38
CA ASP A 190 -5.86 -22.15 32.09
C ASP A 190 -5.52 -21.26 30.88
N LEU A 191 -4.51 -20.42 31.05
CA LEU A 191 -3.95 -19.54 30.04
C LEU A 191 -2.62 -20.08 29.53
N ARG A 192 -2.41 -20.03 28.21
CA ARG A 192 -1.12 -20.37 27.59
C ARG A 192 -0.32 -19.10 27.29
N ILE A 193 0.89 -19.05 27.84
CA ILE A 193 1.89 -18.03 27.52
C ILE A 193 2.87 -18.63 26.52
N VAL A 194 3.19 -17.87 25.48
CA VAL A 194 4.28 -18.13 24.54
C VAL A 194 5.31 -17.03 24.71
N LYS A 195 6.57 -17.43 24.95
CA LYS A 195 7.67 -16.51 25.23
C LYS A 195 8.86 -16.87 24.34
N PHE A 196 9.51 -15.87 23.79
CA PHE A 196 10.79 -15.97 23.09
C PHE A 196 11.81 -15.15 23.86
N GLU A 197 12.40 -15.72 24.91
CA GLU A 197 13.35 -15.04 25.80
C GLU A 197 12.93 -13.59 26.14
N THR A 198 13.75 -12.59 25.79
CA THR A 198 13.45 -11.16 25.95
C THR A 198 12.78 -10.54 24.72
N ALA A 199 12.68 -11.27 23.61
CA ALA A 199 12.19 -10.76 22.34
C ALA A 199 10.67 -10.56 22.33
N SER A 200 9.93 -11.47 22.96
CA SER A 200 8.46 -11.43 23.02
C SER A 200 7.90 -12.29 24.15
N ILE A 201 6.78 -11.86 24.74
CA ILE A 201 6.01 -12.65 25.69
C ILE A 201 4.51 -12.30 25.59
N GLN A 202 3.68 -13.28 25.24
CA GLN A 202 2.25 -13.04 25.00
C GLN A 202 1.38 -14.21 25.44
N LEU A 203 0.12 -13.90 25.75
CA LEU A 203 -0.93 -14.90 25.88
C LEU A 203 -1.42 -15.31 24.50
N CYS A 204 -1.16 -16.55 24.11
CA CYS A 204 -1.54 -17.04 22.79
C CYS A 204 -1.82 -18.54 22.79
N SER A 205 -2.87 -18.93 22.07
CA SER A 205 -3.22 -20.33 21.81
C SER A 205 -2.81 -20.82 20.43
N GLY A 206 -2.24 -19.97 19.57
CA GLY A 206 -1.80 -20.35 18.24
C GLY A 206 -0.55 -21.21 18.21
N THR A 207 -0.19 -21.66 17.00
CA THR A 207 1.03 -22.40 16.75
C THR A 207 2.19 -21.44 16.47
N HIS A 208 3.38 -21.81 16.92
CA HIS A 208 4.57 -20.98 16.87
C HIS A 208 5.78 -21.83 16.50
N VAL A 209 6.76 -21.21 15.82
CA VAL A 209 8.08 -21.81 15.62
C VAL A 209 8.75 -22.16 16.94
N ASP A 210 9.60 -23.19 16.95
CA ASP A 210 10.33 -23.60 18.16
C ASP A 210 11.51 -22.67 18.45
N SER A 211 11.99 -21.95 17.45
CA SER A 211 13.01 -20.90 17.59
C SER A 211 12.83 -19.81 16.54
N LEU A 212 13.17 -18.57 16.89
CA LEU A 212 13.13 -17.44 15.96
C LEU A 212 14.03 -17.62 14.74
N LYS A 213 15.02 -18.52 14.80
CA LYS A 213 15.89 -18.89 13.66
C LYS A 213 15.13 -19.50 12.48
N GLU A 214 13.91 -20.01 12.71
CA GLU A 214 13.07 -20.63 11.69
C GLU A 214 12.32 -19.60 10.85
N ILE A 215 12.27 -18.35 11.29
CA ILE A 215 11.73 -17.24 10.51
C ILE A 215 12.82 -16.81 9.54
N GLU A 216 12.62 -17.06 8.24
CA GLU A 216 13.64 -16.85 7.20
C GLU A 216 14.09 -15.39 7.11
N ASP A 217 13.15 -14.46 7.03
CA ASP A 217 13.37 -13.03 7.08
C ASP A 217 12.11 -12.32 7.60
N PHE A 218 12.10 -10.98 7.63
CA PHE A 218 10.92 -10.20 7.98
C PHE A 218 10.88 -8.89 7.19
N LEU A 219 9.73 -8.56 6.61
CA LEU A 219 9.53 -7.25 5.99
C LEU A 219 8.09 -6.81 6.12
N ILE A 220 7.88 -5.64 6.72
CA ILE A 220 6.64 -4.86 6.55
C ILE A 220 6.62 -4.34 5.10
N THR A 221 5.80 -4.96 4.26
CA THR A 221 5.72 -4.67 2.82
C THR A 221 4.93 -3.41 2.53
N SER A 222 3.92 -3.12 3.35
CA SER A 222 3.06 -1.94 3.25
C SER A 222 2.40 -1.62 4.59
N TYR A 223 1.95 -0.39 4.72
CA TYR A 223 1.08 0.04 5.79
C TYR A 223 0.00 0.98 5.25
N GLU A 224 -1.17 0.98 5.89
CA GLU A 224 -2.32 1.80 5.52
C GLU A 224 -2.83 2.55 6.75
N ASN A 225 -3.14 3.84 6.61
CA ASN A 225 -3.89 4.58 7.62
C ASN A 225 -5.39 4.41 7.35
N LYS A 226 -6.09 3.69 8.22
CA LYS A 226 -7.52 3.41 8.12
C LYS A 226 -8.41 4.52 8.72
N GLY A 227 -7.82 5.63 9.15
CA GLY A 227 -8.48 6.71 9.87
C GLY A 227 -8.51 6.47 11.39
N SER A 228 -8.85 7.51 12.15
CA SER A 228 -9.02 7.47 13.61
C SER A 228 -7.83 6.86 14.37
N GLY A 229 -6.60 7.12 13.90
CA GLY A 229 -5.37 6.58 14.48
C GLY A 229 -5.14 5.09 14.23
N ILE A 230 -5.96 4.42 13.41
CA ILE A 230 -5.77 2.99 13.12
C ILE A 230 -4.84 2.82 11.92
N TYR A 231 -3.74 2.12 12.13
CA TYR A 231 -2.82 1.68 11.10
C TYR A 231 -2.92 0.18 10.89
N ARG A 232 -2.96 -0.22 9.62
CA ARG A 232 -2.86 -1.62 9.22
C ARG A 232 -1.49 -1.88 8.64
N PHE A 233 -0.78 -2.84 9.19
CA PHE A 233 0.53 -3.30 8.73
C PHE A 233 0.36 -4.62 8.00
N TYR A 234 1.05 -4.77 6.87
CA TYR A 234 1.20 -6.03 6.15
C TYR A 234 2.68 -6.40 6.19
N ALA A 235 2.98 -7.61 6.63
CA ALA A 235 4.34 -8.11 6.64
C ALA A 235 4.43 -9.54 6.12
N LYS A 236 5.64 -9.93 5.72
CA LYS A 236 5.96 -11.26 5.22
C LYS A 236 7.22 -11.78 5.88
N THR A 237 7.32 -13.10 6.05
CA THR A 237 8.52 -13.75 6.60
C THR A 237 9.33 -14.56 5.59
N LYS A 238 8.68 -15.02 4.52
CA LYS A 238 9.32 -15.86 3.51
C LYS A 238 10.15 -15.04 2.52
N ILE A 239 11.39 -15.45 2.27
CA ILE A 239 12.33 -14.64 1.48
C ILE A 239 11.88 -14.45 0.02
N GLU A 240 11.33 -15.48 -0.62
CA GLU A 240 10.85 -15.36 -2.00
C GLU A 240 9.67 -14.40 -2.11
N GLU A 241 8.77 -14.42 -1.12
CA GLU A 241 7.60 -13.54 -1.08
C GLU A 241 7.97 -12.08 -0.81
N ILE A 242 9.02 -11.85 -0.03
CA ILE A 242 9.64 -10.54 0.19
C ILE A 242 10.26 -10.01 -1.10
N ASN A 243 11.04 -10.84 -1.80
CA ASN A 243 11.63 -10.49 -3.09
C ASN A 243 10.57 -10.19 -4.16
N LEU A 244 9.47 -10.95 -4.18
CA LEU A 244 8.35 -10.68 -5.07
C LEU A 244 7.65 -9.36 -4.75
N ALA A 245 7.39 -9.07 -3.48
CA ALA A 245 6.80 -7.79 -3.06
C ALA A 245 7.65 -6.60 -3.51
N TYR A 246 8.97 -6.74 -3.40
CA TYR A 246 9.92 -5.75 -3.90
C TYR A 246 9.79 -5.54 -5.43
N GLN A 247 9.84 -6.63 -6.21
CA GLN A 247 9.78 -6.54 -7.67
C GLN A 247 8.49 -5.85 -8.15
N ASN A 248 7.36 -6.18 -7.50
CA ASN A 248 6.07 -5.55 -7.79
C ASN A 248 6.08 -4.04 -7.48
N PHE A 249 6.66 -3.64 -6.35
CA PHE A 249 6.81 -2.24 -6.02
C PHE A 249 7.63 -1.48 -7.07
N CYS A 250 8.78 -2.02 -7.48
CA CYS A 250 9.62 -1.39 -8.51
C CYS A 250 8.87 -1.23 -9.83
N GLN A 251 8.12 -2.23 -10.28
CA GLN A 251 7.40 -2.13 -11.54
C GLN A 251 6.31 -1.05 -11.55
N LEU A 252 5.60 -0.88 -10.43
CA LEU A 252 4.48 0.05 -10.34
C LEU A 252 4.95 1.47 -9.99
N GLU A 253 5.75 1.60 -8.95
CA GLU A 253 6.07 2.90 -8.37
C GLU A 253 7.21 3.60 -9.10
N TYR A 254 8.10 2.86 -9.76
CA TYR A 254 9.09 3.51 -10.62
C TYR A 254 8.44 4.27 -11.76
N LYS A 255 7.43 3.68 -12.42
CA LYS A 255 6.74 4.35 -13.53
C LYS A 255 6.09 5.66 -13.08
N GLU A 256 5.43 5.64 -11.93
CA GLU A 256 4.75 6.82 -11.40
C GLU A 256 5.75 7.90 -10.97
N VAL A 257 6.82 7.51 -10.26
CA VAL A 257 7.87 8.44 -9.86
C VAL A 257 8.58 9.00 -11.08
N GLU A 258 8.95 8.20 -12.08
CA GLU A 258 9.55 8.67 -13.34
C GLU A 258 8.69 9.73 -14.03
N GLN A 259 7.38 9.55 -14.08
CA GLN A 259 6.48 10.57 -14.63
C GLN A 259 6.49 11.87 -13.83
N LEU A 260 6.56 11.80 -12.49
CA LEU A 260 6.70 12.98 -11.64
C LEU A 260 8.05 13.67 -11.85
N ILE A 261 9.13 12.90 -11.95
CA ILE A 261 10.48 13.40 -12.23
C ILE A 261 10.49 14.16 -13.56
N LEU A 262 9.90 13.59 -14.61
CA LEU A 262 9.79 14.26 -15.91
C LEU A 262 9.00 15.56 -15.83
N LYS A 263 7.87 15.57 -15.11
CA LYS A 263 7.08 16.79 -14.88
C LYS A 263 7.90 17.87 -14.17
N TYR A 264 8.65 17.49 -13.13
CA TYR A 264 9.53 18.40 -12.40
C TYR A 264 10.62 18.97 -13.33
N ILE A 265 11.37 18.11 -14.03
CA ILE A 265 12.47 18.51 -14.92
C ILE A 265 11.99 19.48 -16.01
N ASN A 266 10.80 19.27 -16.57
CA ASN A 266 10.21 20.15 -17.58
C ASN A 266 9.94 21.58 -17.07
N GLN A 267 9.83 21.76 -15.76
CA GLN A 267 9.64 23.07 -15.13
C GLN A 267 10.95 23.70 -14.62
N ASN A 268 12.11 23.05 -14.79
CA ASN A 268 13.41 23.55 -14.31
C ASN A 268 13.77 24.95 -14.83
N LYS A 269 13.22 25.35 -15.98
CA LYS A 269 13.36 26.71 -16.54
C LYS A 269 12.73 27.82 -15.68
N TYR A 270 11.79 27.47 -14.81
CA TYR A 270 11.10 28.41 -13.91
C TYR A 270 11.65 28.39 -12.48
N GLY A 271 12.58 27.49 -12.18
CA GLY A 271 13.21 27.32 -10.88
C GLY A 271 13.51 25.85 -10.59
N LYS A 272 14.26 25.61 -9.52
CA LYS A 272 14.54 24.28 -8.96
C LYS A 272 14.30 24.30 -7.47
N ASP A 273 14.12 23.12 -6.88
CA ASP A 273 14.04 22.94 -5.44
C ASP A 273 15.17 22.00 -4.99
N ASP A 274 16.06 22.51 -4.13
CA ASP A 274 17.26 21.78 -3.70
C ASP A 274 16.94 20.46 -2.99
N ASN A 275 15.81 20.38 -2.27
CA ASN A 275 15.40 19.14 -1.60
C ASN A 275 14.92 18.11 -2.62
N ILE A 276 14.14 18.54 -3.61
CA ILE A 276 13.73 17.66 -4.71
C ILE A 276 14.97 17.17 -5.47
N GLU A 277 15.91 18.04 -5.84
CA GLU A 277 17.15 17.65 -6.51
C GLU A 277 17.95 16.61 -5.70
N MET A 278 18.06 16.79 -4.39
CA MET A 278 18.70 15.81 -3.51
C MET A 278 18.00 14.45 -3.55
N MET A 279 16.66 14.44 -3.50
CA MET A 279 15.85 13.22 -3.56
C MET A 279 15.94 12.52 -4.93
N LEU A 280 15.98 13.29 -6.03
CA LEU A 280 16.19 12.77 -7.38
C LEU A 280 17.55 12.09 -7.51
N ASN A 281 18.61 12.70 -6.98
CA ASN A 281 19.94 12.10 -6.98
C ASN A 281 19.98 10.79 -6.18
N ALA A 282 19.35 10.77 -5.00
CA ALA A 282 19.23 9.55 -4.19
C ALA A 282 18.44 8.45 -4.92
N TRP A 283 17.34 8.82 -5.58
CA TRP A 283 16.52 7.92 -6.39
C TRP A 283 17.30 7.32 -7.56
N LEU A 284 18.02 8.14 -8.32
CA LEU A 284 18.86 7.71 -9.44
C LEU A 284 20.01 6.79 -8.99
N HIS A 285 20.62 7.10 -7.85
CA HIS A 285 21.67 6.25 -7.28
C HIS A 285 21.12 4.86 -6.90
N LEU A 286 19.98 4.81 -6.22
CA LEU A 286 19.38 3.55 -5.80
C LEU A 286 18.89 2.73 -7.02
N THR A 287 18.20 3.36 -7.98
CA THR A 287 17.74 2.68 -9.21
C THR A 287 18.92 2.10 -9.99
N LYS A 288 20.02 2.86 -10.12
CA LYS A 288 21.25 2.38 -10.76
C LYS A 288 21.90 1.20 -10.00
N LYS A 289 21.98 1.29 -8.67
CA LYS A 289 22.53 0.23 -7.81
C LYS A 289 21.82 -1.11 -8.02
N TYR A 290 20.52 -1.05 -8.30
CA TYR A 290 19.65 -2.22 -8.34
C TYR A 290 19.15 -2.61 -9.73
N SER A 291 19.59 -1.89 -10.76
CA SER A 291 19.30 -2.22 -12.16
C SER A 291 19.79 -3.63 -12.51
N GLY A 292 18.85 -4.53 -12.84
CA GLY A 292 19.16 -5.90 -13.22
C GLY A 292 19.46 -6.87 -12.07
N LEU A 293 19.38 -6.41 -10.81
CA LEU A 293 19.49 -7.29 -9.64
C LEU A 293 18.14 -7.94 -9.33
N LYS A 294 18.18 -9.23 -8.95
CA LYS A 294 16.99 -9.98 -8.52
C LYS A 294 16.65 -9.76 -7.05
N GLU A 295 17.64 -9.40 -6.24
CA GLU A 295 17.57 -9.33 -4.79
C GLU A 295 18.01 -7.96 -4.29
N ILE A 296 17.23 -7.40 -3.37
CA ILE A 296 17.40 -6.02 -2.90
C ILE A 296 17.41 -6.01 -1.40
N LYS A 297 18.42 -5.35 -0.83
CA LYS A 297 18.48 -5.19 0.62
C LYS A 297 17.26 -4.40 1.04
N TRP A 298 16.50 -4.94 1.99
CA TRP A 298 15.27 -4.32 2.46
C TRP A 298 15.49 -2.88 2.98
N GLU A 299 16.68 -2.58 3.54
CA GLU A 299 17.04 -1.21 3.94
C GLU A 299 16.93 -0.23 2.77
N ASP A 300 17.35 -0.67 1.58
CA ASP A 300 17.25 0.13 0.37
C ASP A 300 15.85 0.09 -0.22
N TYR A 301 15.07 -0.99 -0.03
CA TYR A 301 13.64 -1.01 -0.34
C TYR A 301 12.86 0.06 0.43
N ILE A 302 13.08 0.16 1.75
CA ILE A 302 12.39 1.18 2.55
C ILE A 302 12.87 2.59 2.16
N LYS A 303 14.15 2.78 1.81
CA LYS A 303 14.63 4.05 1.24
C LYS A 303 13.92 4.39 -0.07
N PHE A 304 13.74 3.43 -0.99
CA PHE A 304 12.97 3.67 -2.22
C PHE A 304 11.52 4.07 -1.90
N LYS A 305 10.86 3.37 -0.98
CA LYS A 305 9.48 3.68 -0.55
C LYS A 305 9.36 5.08 0.06
N SER A 306 10.31 5.46 0.92
CA SER A 306 10.37 6.80 1.50
C SER A 306 10.54 7.85 0.41
N LEU A 307 11.55 7.70 -0.45
CA LEU A 307 11.82 8.65 -1.54
C LEU A 307 10.64 8.78 -2.51
N ALA A 308 10.01 7.66 -2.89
CA ALA A 308 8.82 7.67 -3.74
C ALA A 308 7.69 8.47 -3.08
N THR A 309 7.44 8.23 -1.79
CA THR A 309 6.40 8.92 -1.03
C THR A 309 6.68 10.41 -0.95
N ASP A 310 7.91 10.79 -0.63
CA ASP A 310 8.31 12.19 -0.50
C ASP A 310 8.25 12.91 -1.86
N LEU A 311 8.71 12.28 -2.95
CA LEU A 311 8.63 12.83 -4.31
C LEU A 311 7.17 13.05 -4.74
N LYS A 312 6.28 12.13 -4.40
CA LYS A 312 4.83 12.22 -4.68
C LYS A 312 4.14 13.38 -3.96
N VAL A 313 4.73 13.91 -2.90
CA VAL A 313 4.23 15.08 -2.18
C VAL A 313 4.92 16.35 -2.67
N GLN A 314 6.26 16.35 -2.68
CA GLN A 314 7.03 17.56 -2.92
C GLN A 314 6.98 18.03 -4.38
N VAL A 315 6.96 17.11 -5.36
CA VAL A 315 6.89 17.49 -6.77
C VAL A 315 5.56 18.21 -7.08
N PRO A 316 4.38 17.67 -6.74
CA PRO A 316 3.13 18.41 -6.93
C PRO A 316 3.10 19.78 -6.25
N ASP A 317 3.56 19.89 -5.00
CA ASP A 317 3.62 21.17 -4.28
C ASP A 317 4.51 22.19 -4.98
N PHE A 318 5.66 21.75 -5.50
CA PHE A 318 6.53 22.58 -6.31
C PHE A 318 5.86 23.04 -7.60
N LEU A 319 5.19 22.13 -8.33
CA LEU A 319 4.48 22.47 -9.57
C LEU A 319 3.39 23.52 -9.34
N ILE A 320 2.65 23.41 -8.23
CA ILE A 320 1.64 24.42 -7.84
C ILE A 320 2.28 25.79 -7.59
N LYS A 321 3.42 25.83 -6.89
CA LYS A 321 4.15 27.09 -6.65
C LYS A 321 4.63 27.73 -7.95
N ILE A 322 5.17 26.94 -8.88
CA ILE A 322 5.59 27.42 -10.20
C ILE A 322 4.39 27.97 -10.99
N GLU A 323 3.26 27.27 -11.00
CA GLU A 323 2.05 27.74 -11.68
C GLU A 323 1.51 29.06 -11.09
N SER A 324 1.53 29.21 -9.77
CA SER A 324 1.13 30.45 -9.11
C SER A 324 2.05 31.60 -9.52
N LYS A 325 3.37 31.39 -9.46
CA LYS A 325 4.35 32.41 -9.84
C LYS A 325 4.19 32.82 -11.31
N LYS A 326 3.97 31.85 -12.21
CA LYS A 326 3.72 32.11 -13.62
C LYS A 326 2.48 32.98 -13.82
N LYS A 327 1.37 32.67 -13.14
CA LYS A 327 0.15 33.48 -13.19
C LYS A 327 0.37 34.90 -12.67
N ASP A 328 1.14 35.08 -11.60
CA ASP A 328 1.46 36.41 -11.06
C ASP A 328 2.29 37.24 -12.04
N GLU A 329 3.26 36.62 -12.72
CA GLU A 329 4.07 37.26 -13.77
C GLU A 329 3.21 37.68 -14.96
N LEU A 330 2.35 36.78 -15.47
CA LEU A 330 1.41 37.07 -16.54
C LEU A 330 0.42 38.17 -16.14
N TYR A 331 -0.09 38.14 -14.90
CA TYR A 331 -0.98 39.18 -14.39
C TYR A 331 -0.31 40.55 -14.40
N LYS A 332 0.91 40.65 -13.85
CA LYS A 332 1.67 41.91 -13.84
C LYS A 332 1.94 42.43 -15.24
N LYS A 333 2.20 41.53 -16.20
CA LYS A 333 2.51 41.87 -17.59
C LYS A 333 1.29 42.37 -18.37
N TYR A 334 0.10 41.81 -18.15
CA TYR A 334 -1.07 42.07 -19.00
C TYR A 334 -2.24 42.78 -18.33
N LYS A 335 -2.23 43.01 -17.02
CA LYS A 335 -3.33 43.72 -16.31
C LYS A 335 -3.65 45.10 -16.89
N ASP A 336 -2.61 45.80 -17.37
CA ASP A 336 -2.66 47.16 -17.90
C ASP A 336 -2.35 47.18 -19.41
N ALA A 337 -2.56 46.05 -20.11
CA ALA A 337 -2.36 45.99 -21.55
C ALA A 337 -3.24 47.01 -22.28
N THR A 338 -2.70 47.65 -23.32
CA THR A 338 -3.42 48.64 -24.11
C THR A 338 -3.79 48.08 -25.49
N PRO A 339 -5.00 48.36 -25.99
CA PRO A 339 -5.43 47.88 -27.30
C PRO A 339 -4.89 48.76 -28.44
N THR A 340 -4.88 48.19 -29.64
CA THR A 340 -4.90 48.95 -30.89
C THR A 340 -6.35 49.08 -31.35
N LEU A 341 -6.78 50.27 -31.77
CA LEU A 341 -8.13 50.45 -32.30
C LEU A 341 -8.23 49.83 -33.70
N SER A 342 -9.15 48.90 -33.90
CA SER A 342 -9.37 48.24 -35.18
C SER A 342 -10.82 48.44 -35.61
N GLY A 343 -11.10 49.56 -36.28
CA GLY A 343 -12.48 49.94 -36.62
C GLY A 343 -13.23 50.40 -35.38
N ASP A 344 -14.25 49.66 -34.98
CA ASP A 344 -15.14 49.98 -33.86
C ASP A 344 -14.88 49.13 -32.59
N TYR A 345 -13.80 48.33 -32.55
CA TYR A 345 -13.44 47.50 -31.39
C TYR A 345 -11.95 47.60 -31.03
N ASN A 346 -11.65 47.21 -29.80
CA ASN A 346 -10.30 47.14 -29.25
C ASN A 346 -9.63 45.80 -29.63
N LEU A 347 -8.47 45.85 -30.29
CA LEU A 347 -7.69 44.66 -30.66
C LEU A 347 -6.44 44.52 -29.78
N PHE A 348 -6.30 43.37 -29.14
CA PHE A 348 -5.08 42.95 -28.47
C PHE A 348 -4.48 41.77 -29.23
N SER A 349 -3.25 41.92 -29.71
CA SER A 349 -2.51 40.86 -30.39
C SER A 349 -1.23 40.59 -29.62
N ILE A 350 -1.14 39.41 -29.00
CA ILE A 350 -0.07 39.05 -28.06
C ILE A 350 0.70 37.86 -28.60
N ASN A 351 1.98 38.08 -28.84
CA ASN A 351 2.94 37.04 -29.17
C ASN A 351 3.81 36.74 -27.94
N GLU A 352 3.79 35.50 -27.47
CA GLU A 352 4.63 35.03 -26.36
C GLU A 352 5.33 33.72 -26.71
N SER A 353 6.38 33.39 -25.98
CA SER A 353 7.06 32.11 -26.10
C SER A 353 6.88 31.26 -24.83
N PHE A 354 6.95 29.95 -24.98
CA PHE A 354 6.94 28.97 -23.89
C PHE A 354 5.65 28.91 -23.06
N LEU A 355 4.52 29.25 -23.67
CA LEU A 355 3.22 29.19 -23.02
C LEU A 355 2.49 27.88 -23.34
N GLU A 356 1.65 27.44 -22.40
CA GLU A 356 0.69 26.35 -22.60
C GLU A 356 -0.69 26.96 -22.86
N ASN A 357 -1.63 26.18 -23.42
CA ASN A 357 -3.00 26.66 -23.70
C ASN A 357 -3.70 27.27 -22.47
N LYS A 358 -3.41 26.78 -21.26
CA LYS A 358 -3.95 27.33 -20.01
C LYS A 358 -3.47 28.76 -19.75
N ASP A 359 -2.25 29.09 -20.15
CA ASP A 359 -1.65 30.42 -19.98
C ASP A 359 -2.23 31.40 -21.00
N LEU A 360 -2.38 30.98 -22.26
CA LEU A 360 -3.06 31.76 -23.30
C LEU A 360 -4.49 32.13 -22.87
N ASN A 361 -5.23 31.15 -22.32
CA ASN A 361 -6.56 31.38 -21.77
C ASN A 361 -6.54 32.42 -20.64
N PHE A 362 -5.61 32.29 -19.69
CA PHE A 362 -5.48 33.22 -18.57
C PHE A 362 -5.22 34.66 -19.04
N ILE A 363 -4.30 34.86 -19.98
CA ILE A 363 -3.98 36.17 -20.56
C ILE A 363 -5.23 36.77 -21.23
N ALA A 364 -5.90 36.00 -22.09
CA ALA A 364 -7.08 36.47 -22.81
C ALA A 364 -8.24 36.85 -21.87
N ASP A 365 -8.52 36.02 -20.86
CA ASP A 365 -9.56 36.29 -19.87
C ASP A 365 -9.23 37.51 -19.00
N LEU A 366 -7.96 37.68 -18.60
CA LEU A 366 -7.52 38.84 -17.83
C LEU A 366 -7.76 40.14 -18.60
N ILE A 367 -7.39 40.18 -19.88
CA ILE A 367 -7.51 41.39 -20.71
C ILE A 367 -8.98 41.70 -20.97
N LEU A 368 -9.78 40.71 -21.37
CA LEU A 368 -11.21 40.92 -21.63
C LEU A 368 -11.99 41.34 -20.39
N LYS A 369 -11.58 40.89 -19.21
CA LYS A 369 -12.21 41.30 -17.95
C LYS A 369 -12.02 42.80 -17.66
N ASN A 370 -10.88 43.37 -18.09
CA ASN A 370 -10.53 44.77 -17.83
C ASN A 370 -10.93 45.71 -18.99
N ASN A 371 -11.37 45.17 -20.13
CA ASN A 371 -11.63 45.94 -21.34
C ASN A 371 -12.92 45.50 -22.04
N ASP A 372 -13.88 46.43 -22.16
CA ASP A 372 -15.11 46.21 -22.91
C ASP A 372 -14.87 46.28 -24.43
N ASN A 373 -15.79 45.72 -25.21
CA ASN A 373 -15.80 45.76 -26.67
C ASN A 373 -14.44 45.42 -27.31
N SER A 374 -13.88 44.30 -26.87
CA SER A 374 -12.50 43.88 -27.14
C SER A 374 -12.44 42.50 -27.79
N PHE A 375 -11.41 42.34 -28.63
CA PHE A 375 -10.98 41.08 -29.22
C PHE A 375 -9.53 40.85 -28.83
N VAL A 376 -9.24 39.71 -28.21
CA VAL A 376 -7.89 39.35 -27.76
C VAL A 376 -7.46 38.10 -28.52
N GLU A 377 -6.31 38.16 -29.16
CA GLU A 377 -5.59 37.00 -29.65
C GLU A 377 -4.24 36.87 -28.94
N VAL A 378 -3.93 35.63 -28.55
CA VAL A 378 -2.70 35.26 -27.89
C VAL A 378 -2.15 34.04 -28.63
N PHE A 379 -0.89 34.11 -29.03
CA PHE A 379 -0.25 33.03 -29.77
C PHE A 379 1.19 32.82 -29.34
N ASP A 380 1.65 31.58 -29.51
CA ASP A 380 3.04 31.17 -29.31
C ASP A 380 3.52 30.44 -30.56
N LEU A 381 4.45 31.07 -31.27
CA LEU A 381 4.99 30.56 -32.53
C LEU A 381 5.91 29.35 -32.33
N GLU A 382 6.63 29.29 -31.22
CA GLU A 382 7.52 28.16 -30.91
C GLU A 382 6.72 26.90 -30.61
N SER A 383 5.65 27.05 -29.84
CA SER A 383 4.72 25.97 -29.52
C SER A 383 3.66 25.75 -30.62
N SER A 384 3.63 26.63 -31.63
CA SER A 384 2.64 26.65 -32.72
C SER A 384 1.18 26.64 -32.22
N ILE A 385 0.88 27.33 -31.13
CA ILE A 385 -0.46 27.40 -30.54
C ILE A 385 -1.06 28.80 -30.73
N TYR A 386 -2.38 28.85 -30.90
CA TYR A 386 -3.15 30.09 -31.06
C TYR A 386 -4.45 30.00 -30.26
N LEU A 387 -4.83 31.11 -29.64
CA LEU A 387 -6.09 31.28 -28.94
C LEU A 387 -6.61 32.71 -29.15
N CYS A 388 -7.89 32.85 -29.45
CA CYS A 388 -8.55 34.14 -29.43
C CYS A 388 -9.87 34.10 -28.66
N LYS A 389 -10.19 35.21 -28.00
CA LYS A 389 -11.45 35.42 -27.29
C LYS A 389 -12.03 36.80 -27.62
N SER A 390 -13.35 36.90 -27.58
CA SER A 390 -14.09 38.11 -27.92
C SER A 390 -15.20 38.40 -26.92
N ASN A 391 -15.26 39.63 -26.42
CA ASN A 391 -16.44 40.20 -25.77
C ASN A 391 -17.05 41.36 -26.60
N SER A 392 -16.59 41.52 -27.85
CA SER A 392 -17.15 42.45 -28.84
C SER A 392 -18.14 41.74 -29.76
N LYS A 393 -18.58 42.43 -30.82
CA LYS A 393 -19.41 41.83 -31.88
C LYS A 393 -18.64 40.90 -32.82
N ILE A 394 -17.31 40.83 -32.70
CA ILE A 394 -16.47 40.04 -33.58
C ILE A 394 -16.55 38.55 -33.21
N ASN A 395 -16.84 37.70 -34.19
CA ASN A 395 -16.89 36.24 -34.03
C ASN A 395 -15.48 35.66 -33.99
N ALA A 396 -15.11 35.03 -32.86
CA ALA A 396 -13.80 34.45 -32.63
C ALA A 396 -13.45 33.33 -33.61
N LEU A 397 -14.38 32.41 -33.88
CA LEU A 397 -14.16 31.30 -34.80
C LEU A 397 -13.95 31.78 -36.23
N GLU A 398 -14.79 32.72 -36.70
CA GLU A 398 -14.68 33.27 -38.06
C GLU A 398 -13.36 34.04 -38.24
N LYS A 399 -12.95 34.81 -37.23
CA LYS A 399 -11.71 35.59 -37.28
C LYS A 399 -10.45 34.72 -37.23
N MET A 400 -10.46 33.65 -36.44
CA MET A 400 -9.38 32.65 -36.44
C MET A 400 -9.30 31.90 -37.78
N THR A 401 -10.44 31.51 -38.35
CA THR A 401 -10.48 30.74 -39.61
C THR A 401 -9.97 31.58 -40.79
N ASN A 402 -10.29 32.88 -40.80
CA ASN A 402 -9.87 33.83 -41.83
C ASN A 402 -8.66 34.68 -41.39
N HIS A 403 -7.78 34.15 -40.53
CA HIS A 403 -6.69 34.92 -39.94
C HIS A 403 -5.71 35.40 -41.03
N SER A 404 -5.38 36.69 -41.01
CA SER A 404 -4.58 37.33 -42.07
C SER A 404 -3.15 36.78 -42.17
N HIS A 405 -2.53 36.44 -41.04
CA HIS A 405 -1.11 36.11 -40.97
C HIS A 405 -0.80 34.61 -40.85
N PHE A 406 -1.77 33.79 -40.45
CA PHE A 406 -1.53 32.42 -40.03
C PHE A 406 -2.63 31.52 -40.59
N GLU A 407 -2.24 30.33 -41.04
CA GLU A 407 -3.17 29.23 -41.25
C GLU A 407 -3.33 28.49 -39.92
N ILE A 408 -4.52 28.56 -39.33
CA ILE A 408 -4.79 28.00 -38.01
C ILE A 408 -5.81 26.88 -38.14
N LYS A 409 -5.41 25.67 -37.75
CA LYS A 409 -6.32 24.52 -37.68
C LYS A 409 -6.82 24.36 -36.26
N GLY A 410 -8.11 24.58 -36.06
CA GLY A 410 -8.69 24.62 -34.74
C GLY A 410 -10.21 24.60 -34.75
N GLY A 411 -10.80 24.92 -33.61
CA GLY A 411 -12.24 25.00 -33.42
C GLY A 411 -12.60 25.94 -32.29
N GLY A 412 -13.89 26.24 -32.17
CA GLY A 412 -14.36 27.23 -31.21
C GLY A 412 -15.83 27.56 -31.39
N ASN A 413 -16.22 28.68 -30.82
CA ASN A 413 -17.53 29.30 -30.98
C ASN A 413 -17.34 30.81 -31.20
N GLU A 414 -18.44 31.57 -31.20
CA GLU A 414 -18.43 33.01 -31.47
C GLU A 414 -17.59 33.80 -30.44
N LYS A 415 -17.42 33.29 -29.22
CA LYS A 415 -16.71 33.99 -28.13
C LYS A 415 -15.27 33.52 -27.93
N THR A 416 -14.97 32.26 -28.21
CA THR A 416 -13.64 31.67 -27.97
C THR A 416 -13.30 30.69 -29.08
N ALA A 417 -12.11 30.81 -29.65
CA ALA A 417 -11.56 29.83 -30.58
C ALA A 417 -10.08 29.57 -30.28
N GLN A 418 -9.62 28.35 -30.57
CA GLN A 418 -8.24 27.93 -30.38
C GLN A 418 -7.82 26.93 -31.44
N GLY A 419 -6.52 26.88 -31.74
CA GLY A 419 -5.99 25.99 -32.76
C GLY A 419 -4.48 25.91 -32.77
N LYS A 420 -3.98 25.08 -33.69
CA LYS A 420 -2.56 24.96 -33.99
C LYS A 420 -2.22 25.80 -35.23
N ILE A 421 -1.18 26.60 -35.15
CA ILE A 421 -0.61 27.34 -36.29
C ILE A 421 0.09 26.32 -37.19
N ILE A 422 -0.33 26.23 -38.45
CA ILE A 422 0.20 25.28 -39.45
C ILE A 422 1.29 25.94 -40.28
N SER A 423 1.05 27.19 -40.69
CA SER A 423 1.92 27.94 -41.61
C SER A 423 1.69 29.43 -41.43
N LYS A 424 2.71 30.21 -41.79
CA LYS A 424 2.60 31.67 -41.93
C LYS A 424 2.17 32.00 -43.35
N ASN A 425 1.15 32.82 -43.52
CA ASN A 425 0.67 33.22 -44.84
C ASN A 425 1.76 34.06 -45.53
N SER A 426 2.12 33.67 -46.76
CA SER A 426 3.26 34.19 -47.53
C SER A 426 3.15 35.65 -47.99
N ASN A 427 2.08 36.37 -47.64
CA ASN A 427 1.79 37.73 -48.10
C ASN A 427 1.83 38.83 -47.01
N SER A 428 2.37 38.58 -45.81
CA SER A 428 2.48 39.65 -44.79
C SER A 428 3.92 39.86 -44.30
N LEU A 429 4.49 41.01 -44.67
CA LEU A 429 5.67 41.60 -44.03
C LEU A 429 5.27 42.08 -42.64
N LEU A 430 5.92 41.58 -41.58
CA LEU A 430 5.84 42.17 -40.25
C LEU A 430 6.88 43.29 -40.19
N ASN A 431 6.47 44.51 -39.85
CA ASN A 431 7.33 45.54 -39.27
C ASN A 431 7.07 45.57 -37.76
#